data_AF-A0A7V9J6T7-F1
#
_entry.id   AF-A0A7V9J6T7-F1
#
_cell.length_a   1.000
_cell.length_b   1.000
_cell.length_c   1.000
_cell.angle_alpha   90.00
_cell.angle_beta   90.00
_cell.angle_gamma   90.00
#
_symmetry.space_group_name_H-M   'P 1'
#
loop_
_entity.id
_entity.type
_entity.pdbx_description
1 polymer ?
#
loop_
_entity_poly.entity_id
_entity_poly.type
_entity_poly.pdbx_seq_one_letter_code
_entity_poly.pdbx_strand_id
1 'polypeptide(L)' 'RTSFVNSVQAHDRDTLLATHLDGEVLTLDHGYPLRLIGPDRPGVNQTKWVTRLVVT' A
#
# COMPACT_ATOMS: atom_id res chain seq x y z
N ARG A 1 4.01 -3.61 -11.15
CA ARG A 1 3.62 -2.20 -11.45
C ARG A 1 4.30 -1.30 -10.42
N THR A 2 4.75 -0.12 -10.83
CA THR A 2 5.34 0.86 -9.90
C THR A 2 4.28 1.90 -9.52
N SER A 3 4.30 2.31 -8.26
CA SER A 3 3.52 3.44 -7.76
C SER A 3 4.42 4.36 -6.98
N PHE A 4 4.22 5.67 -7.16
CA PHE A 4 4.99 6.68 -6.46
C PHE A 4 4.20 7.20 -5.26
N VAL A 5 4.94 7.48 -4.20
CA VAL A 5 4.47 8.10 -2.97
C VAL A 5 5.34 9.32 -2.77
N ASN A 6 4.75 10.50 -2.68
CA ASN A 6 5.52 11.72 -2.41
C ASN A 6 5.85 11.83 -0.90
N SER A 7 6.71 12.79 -0.53
CA SER A 7 7.13 12.96 0.88
C SER A 7 5.94 13.18 1.82
N VAL A 8 4.94 13.97 1.43
CA VAL A 8 3.75 14.22 2.28
C VAL A 8 2.97 12.93 2.51
N GLN A 9 2.70 12.17 1.45
CA GLN A 9 2.00 10.89 1.55
C GLN A 9 2.79 9.86 2.36
N ALA A 10 4.12 9.82 2.21
CA ALA A 10 4.96 8.86 2.92
C ALA A 10 5.01 9.13 4.44
N HIS A 11 4.79 10.37 4.85
CA HIS A 11 4.72 10.77 6.27
C HIS A 11 3.29 10.79 6.82
N ASP A 12 2.27 10.59 5.97
CA ASP A 12 0.90 10.46 6.41
C ASP A 12 0.71 9.15 7.19
N ARG A 13 0.13 9.24 8.39
CA ARG A 13 -0.10 8.09 9.27
C ARG A 13 -1.08 7.07 8.68
N ASP A 14 -1.94 7.50 7.76
CA ASP A 14 -2.91 6.63 7.12
C ASP A 14 -2.38 6.01 5.80
N THR A 15 -1.14 6.34 5.41
CA THR A 15 -0.43 5.63 4.34
C THR A 15 0.30 4.41 4.90
N LEU A 16 -0.24 3.23 4.64
CA LEU A 16 0.17 1.97 5.25
C LEU A 16 0.70 0.97 4.22
N LEU A 17 1.73 0.24 4.62
CA LEU A 17 2.06 -1.07 4.06
C LEU A 17 1.29 -2.13 4.88
N ALA A 18 0.10 -2.46 4.42
CA ALA A 18 -0.82 -3.34 5.12
C ALA A 18 -0.55 -4.82 4.81
N THR A 19 -0.54 -5.64 5.87
CA THR A 19 -0.47 -7.12 5.82
C THR A 19 -1.81 -7.77 6.21
N HIS A 20 -2.72 -6.99 6.79
CA HIS A 20 -4.02 -7.43 7.28
C HIS A 20 -5.13 -6.47 6.82
N LEU A 21 -6.36 -6.99 6.79
CA LEU A 21 -7.59 -6.24 6.60
C LEU A 21 -8.60 -6.74 7.63
N ASP A 22 -9.18 -5.82 8.40
CA ASP A 22 -10.13 -6.14 9.48
C ASP A 22 -9.60 -7.17 10.50
N GLY A 23 -8.30 -7.10 10.80
CA GLY A 23 -7.61 -8.02 11.72
C GLY A 23 -7.19 -9.34 11.10
N GLU A 24 -7.70 -9.68 9.92
CA GLU A 24 -7.40 -10.92 9.21
C GLU A 24 -6.27 -10.74 8.19
N VAL A 25 -5.49 -11.78 7.95
CA VAL A 25 -4.43 -11.76 6.92
C VAL A 25 -5.04 -11.47 5.56
N LEU A 26 -4.36 -10.66 4.74
CA LEU A 26 -4.84 -10.35 3.39
C LEU A 26 -5.09 -11.63 2.60
N THR A 27 -6.18 -11.67 1.84
CA THR A 27 -6.38 -12.66 0.79
C THR A 27 -5.54 -12.29 -0.44
N LEU A 28 -5.40 -13.22 -1.39
CA LEU A 28 -4.71 -12.95 -2.64
C LEU A 28 -5.34 -11.76 -3.38
N ASP A 29 -6.67 -11.72 -3.47
CA ASP A 29 -7.41 -10.62 -4.11
C ASP A 29 -7.24 -9.29 -3.39
N HIS A 30 -7.02 -9.31 -2.07
CA HIS A 30 -6.77 -8.09 -1.31
C HIS A 30 -5.30 -7.65 -1.32
N GLY A 31 -4.39 -8.48 -1.81
CA GLY A 31 -3.00 -8.07 -2.02
C GLY A 31 -1.96 -8.83 -1.19
N TYR A 32 -2.28 -10.03 -0.70
CA TYR A 32 -1.32 -10.87 0.04
C TYR A 32 0.03 -11.02 -0.69
N PRO A 33 1.18 -10.84 -0.02
CA PRO A 33 1.34 -10.70 1.43
C PRO A 33 1.32 -9.25 1.94
N LEU A 34 1.45 -8.28 1.03
CA LEU A 34 1.64 -6.87 1.39
C LEU A 34 1.01 -5.97 0.33
N ARG A 35 0.31 -4.92 0.77
CA ARG A 35 -0.20 -3.87 -0.12
C ARG A 35 0.12 -2.48 0.40
N LEU A 36 0.25 -1.52 -0.51
CA LEU A 36 0.23 -0.09 -0.19
C LEU A 36 -1.21 0.40 -0.22
N ILE A 37 -1.65 1.03 0.86
CA ILE A 37 -2.93 1.75 0.93
C ILE A 37 -2.72 3.13 1.55
N GLY A 38 -3.39 4.18 1.08
CA GLY A 38 -3.31 5.49 1.70
C GLY A 38 -4.36 6.48 1.17
N PRO A 39 -4.64 7.57 1.91
CA PRO A 39 -5.63 8.58 1.52
C PRO A 39 -5.23 9.34 0.26
N ASP A 40 -6.21 10.00 -0.38
CA ASP A 40 -6.02 10.88 -1.55
C ASP A 40 -5.26 10.24 -2.74
N ARG A 41 -5.42 8.93 -2.90
CA ARG A 41 -4.80 8.15 -3.98
C ARG A 41 -5.89 7.48 -4.83
N PRO A 42 -5.85 7.64 -6.17
CA PRO A 42 -6.75 6.92 -7.06
C PRO A 42 -6.71 5.41 -6.77
N GLY A 43 -7.85 4.71 -6.88
CA GLY A 43 -7.94 3.28 -6.56
C GLY A 43 -6.90 2.42 -7.30
N VAL A 44 -6.55 2.81 -8.53
CA VAL A 44 -5.51 2.14 -9.35
C VAL A 44 -4.09 2.27 -8.79
N ASN A 45 -3.85 3.20 -7.86
CA ASN A 45 -2.56 3.44 -7.20
C ASN A 45 -2.48 2.81 -5.80
N GLN A 46 -3.54 2.14 -5.35
CA GLN A 46 -3.54 1.30 -4.15
C GLN A 46 -2.89 -0.06 -4.49
N THR A 47 -1.57 -0.08 -4.46
CA THR A 47 -0.76 -1.15 -5.05
C THR A 47 -0.85 -2.44 -4.23
N LYS A 48 -1.38 -3.50 -4.83
CA LYS A 48 -1.39 -4.86 -4.27
C LYS A 48 -0.06 -5.57 -4.56
N TRP A 49 0.28 -6.56 -3.74
CA TRP A 49 1.43 -7.46 -3.95
C TRP A 49 2.77 -6.73 -4.01
N VAL A 50 3.01 -5.84 -3.04
CA VAL A 50 4.25 -5.07 -2.93
C VAL A 50 5.41 -6.02 -2.57
N THR A 51 6.44 -6.02 -3.40
CA THR A 51 7.64 -6.87 -3.22
C THR A 51 8.94 -6.06 -3.08
N ARG A 52 8.90 -4.76 -3.40
CA ARG A 52 10.07 -3.87 -3.33
C ARG A 52 9.61 -2.45 -3.01
N LEU A 53 10.36 -1.82 -2.12
CA LEU A 53 10.27 -0.39 -1.81
C LEU A 53 11.62 0.25 -2.13
N VAL A 54 11.58 1.42 -2.77
CA VAL A 54 12.78 2.19 -3.12
C VAL A 54 12.58 3.59 -2.57
N VAL A 55 13.57 4.09 -1.83
CA VAL A 55 13.64 5.46 -1.35
C VAL A 55 14.72 6.17 -2.13
N THR A 56 14.40 7.35 -2.65
CA THR A 56 15.29 8.20 -3.45
C THR A 56 15.30 9.60 -2.88
#